data_AF-A0A554L8D9-F1
#
_entry.id   AF-A0A554L8D9-F1
#
_cell.length_a   1.000
_cell.length_b   1.000
_cell.length_c   1.000
_cell.angle_alpha   90.00
_cell.angle_beta   90.00
_cell.angle_gamma   90.00
#
_symmetry.space_group_name_H-M   'P 1'
#
loop_
_entity.id
_entity.type
_entity.pdbx_description
1 polymer ?
#
loop_
_entity_poly.entity_id
_entity_poly.type
_entity_poly.pdbx_seq_one_letter_code
_entity_poly.pdbx_strand_id
1 'polypeptide(L)' 'MTTKAINRNMSQLKREVELLRSFVVGQIGKDPEGEYRPEFVKKILKAVAEKPKYTFDSKTFLKRIAGK' A
#
# COMPACT_ATOMS: atom_id res chain seq x y z
N MET A 1 -6.55 -28.95 25.24
CA MET A 1 -6.43 -27.63 24.59
C MET A 1 -7.80 -27.00 24.46
N THR A 2 -7.96 -25.73 24.79
CA THR A 2 -9.26 -25.04 24.69
C THR A 2 -9.54 -24.61 23.25
N THR A 3 -10.80 -24.57 22.85
CA THR A 3 -11.26 -24.11 21.52
C THR A 3 -10.75 -22.71 21.19
N LYS A 4 -10.61 -21.84 22.21
CA LYS A 4 -10.05 -20.49 22.08
C LYS A 4 -8.58 -20.48 21.63
N ALA A 5 -7.77 -21.41 22.15
CA ALA A 5 -6.37 -21.54 21.74
C ALA A 5 -6.24 -22.04 20.29
N ILE A 6 -7.11 -22.98 19.89
CA ILE A 6 -7.15 -23.49 18.51
C ILE A 6 -7.52 -22.38 17.53
N ASN A 7 -8.53 -21.56 17.83
CA ASN A 7 -8.93 -20.44 16.98
C ASN A 7 -7.84 -19.37 16.83
N ARG A 8 -7.07 -19.12 17.91
CA ARG A 8 -5.94 -18.18 17.86
C ARG A 8 -4.81 -18.70 16.98
N ASN A 9 -4.48 -19.98 17.09
CA ASN A 9 -3.45 -20.59 16.25
C ASN A 9 -3.90 -20.63 14.79
N MET A 10 -5.18 -20.91 14.53
CA MET A 10 -5.76 -20.90 13.19
C MET A 10 -5.70 -19.50 12.55
N SER A 11 -5.97 -18.44 13.30
CA SER A 11 -5.91 -17.07 12.78
C SER A 11 -4.48 -16.60 12.51
N GLN A 12 -3.53 -16.97 13.37
CA GLN A 12 -2.10 -16.73 13.12
C GLN A 12 -1.62 -17.47 11.87
N LEU A 13 -1.95 -18.76 11.75
CA LEU A 13 -1.57 -19.56 10.60
C LEU A 13 -2.17 -19.00 9.29
N LYS A 14 -3.43 -18.55 9.33
CA LYS A 14 -4.06 -17.91 8.16
C LYS A 14 -3.31 -16.65 7.72
N ARG A 15 -2.92 -15.81 8.67
CA ARG A 15 -2.16 -14.57 8.41
C ARG A 15 -0.78 -14.86 7.82
N GLU A 16 -0.09 -15.88 8.34
CA GLU A 16 1.22 -16.30 7.81
C GLU A 16 1.11 -16.83 6.39
N VAL A 17 0.09 -17.63 6.09
CA VAL A 17 -0.17 -18.15 4.74
C VAL A 17 -0.53 -17.03 3.75
N GLU A 18 -1.29 -16.01 4.18
CA GLU A 18 -1.59 -14.84 3.36
C GLU A 18 -0.33 -14.04 2.99
N LEU A 19 0.60 -13.87 3.94
CA LEU A 19 1.88 -13.20 3.70
C LEU A 19 2.80 -14.01 2.77
N LEU A 20 2.84 -15.33 2.92
CA LEU A 20 3.59 -16.20 2.02
C LEU A 20 3.00 -16.16 0.60
N ARG A 21 1.67 -16.15 0.47
CA ARG A 21 0.99 -16.03 -0.81
C ARG A 21 1.31 -14.71 -1.50
N SER A 22 1.26 -13.59 -0.77
CA SER A 22 1.57 -12.28 -1.34
C SER A 22 3.05 -12.16 -1.74
N PHE A 23 3.96 -12.78 -0.98
CA PHE A 23 5.37 -12.85 -1.35
C PHE A 23 5.61 -13.66 -2.64
N VAL A 24 4.97 -14.82 -2.78
CA VAL A 24 5.08 -15.65 -3.99
C VAL A 24 4.52 -14.92 -5.21
N VAL A 25 3.37 -14.26 -5.08
CA VAL A 25 2.80 -13.42 -6.14
C VAL A 25 3.75 -12.29 -6.51
N GLY A 26 4.34 -11.60 -5.54
CA GLY A 26 5.27 -10.49 -5.78
C GLY A 26 6.66 -10.90 -6.30
N GLN A 27 7.05 -12.17 -6.23
CA GLN A 27 8.37 -12.66 -6.65
C GLN A 27 8.36 -13.55 -7.90
N ILE A 28 7.30 -14.34 -8.11
CA ILE A 28 7.29 -15.41 -9.12
C ILE A 28 6.18 -15.21 -10.16
N GLY A 29 5.12 -14.45 -9.84
CA GLY A 29 4.04 -14.14 -10.77
C GLY A 29 4.17 -12.75 -11.38
N LYS A 30 4.09 -12.64 -12.71
CA LYS A 30 3.65 -11.38 -13.32
C LYS A 30 2.20 -11.18 -12.89
N ASP A 31 1.97 -10.23 -11.99
CA ASP A 31 0.63 -9.75 -11.70
C ASP A 31 0.00 -9.28 -13.04
N PRO A 32 -1.26 -9.61 -13.37
CA PRO A 32 -1.96 -8.99 -14.49
C PRO A 32 -1.95 -7.45 -14.44
N GLU A 33 -1.76 -6.83 -13.26
CA GLU A 33 -1.56 -5.39 -13.08
C GLU A 33 -0.12 -4.92 -13.40
N GLY A 34 0.84 -5.83 -13.55
CA GLY A 34 2.23 -5.56 -13.94
C GLY A 34 3.28 -5.87 -12.85
N GLU A 35 4.54 -5.51 -13.12
CA GLU A 35 5.62 -5.78 -12.18
C GLU A 35 5.67 -4.73 -11.05
N TYR A 36 5.74 -5.20 -9.81
CA TYR A 36 5.93 -4.32 -8.66
C TYR A 36 7.26 -3.55 -8.78
N ARG A 37 7.18 -2.21 -8.74
CA ARG A 37 8.35 -1.32 -8.85
C ARG A 37 8.75 -0.79 -7.46
N PRO A 38 9.68 -1.44 -6.73
CA PRO A 38 10.06 -1.03 -5.38
C PRO A 38 10.62 0.41 -5.32
N GLU A 39 11.31 0.84 -6.38
CA GLU A 39 11.83 2.20 -6.50
C GLU A 39 10.72 3.27 -6.55
N PHE A 40 9.58 2.94 -7.16
CA PHE A 40 8.41 3.83 -7.17
C PHE A 40 7.86 3.99 -5.75
N VAL A 41 7.69 2.88 -5.01
CA VAL A 41 7.16 2.92 -3.64
C VAL A 41 8.09 3.71 -2.71
N LYS A 42 9.41 3.47 -2.78
CA LYS A 42 10.39 4.26 -2.03
C LYS A 42 10.30 5.75 -2.34
N LYS A 43 10.15 6.12 -3.63
CA LYS A 43 10.02 7.51 -4.07
C LYS A 43 8.75 8.16 -3.51
N ILE A 44 7.61 7.48 -3.59
CA ILE A 44 6.33 8.01 -3.09
C ILE A 44 6.36 8.16 -1.57
N LEU A 45 6.87 7.16 -0.84
CA LEU A 45 6.98 7.24 0.62
C LEU A 45 7.87 8.41 1.07
N LYS A 46 8.97 8.70 0.35
CA LYS A 46 9.77 9.90 0.58
C LYS A 46 8.96 11.17 0.36
N ALA A 47 8.25 11.28 -0.76
CA ALA A 47 7.43 12.44 -1.09
C ALA A 47 6.31 12.68 -0.06
N VAL A 48 5.73 11.64 0.53
CA VAL A 48 4.72 11.75 1.59
C VAL A 48 5.30 12.37 2.87
N ALA A 49 6.57 12.11 3.17
CA ALA A 49 7.25 12.69 4.34
C ALA A 49 7.68 14.15 4.13
N GLU A 50 7.66 14.65 2.88
CA GLU A 50 7.99 16.04 2.58
C GLU A 50 6.88 16.99 3.06
N LYS A 51 7.27 18.20 3.50
CA LYS A 51 6.27 19.20 3.90
C LYS A 51 5.43 19.61 2.69
N PRO A 52 4.10 19.50 2.74
CA PRO A 52 3.25 19.91 1.64
C PRO A 52 3.40 21.41 1.40
N LYS A 53 3.84 21.77 0.20
CA LYS A 53 4.03 23.18 -0.19
C LYS A 53 2.71 23.89 -0.50
N TYR A 54 1.68 23.12 -0.85
CA TYR A 54 0.40 23.64 -1.30
C TYR A 54 -0.74 22.85 -0.67
N THR A 55 -1.85 23.55 -0.43
CA THR A 55 -3.10 22.96 0.04
C THR A 55 -4.10 22.96 -1.11
N PHE A 56 -4.70 21.80 -1.35
CA PHE A 56 -5.79 21.68 -2.31
C PHE A 56 -7.08 22.22 -1.70
N ASP A 57 -7.74 23.14 -2.41
CA ASP A 57 -9.09 23.62 -2.10
C ASP A 57 -9.90 23.68 -3.40
N SER A 58 -10.94 22.85 -3.49
CA SER A 58 -11.73 22.68 -4.72
C SER A 58 -12.38 23.98 -5.21
N LYS A 59 -12.76 24.88 -4.31
CA LYS A 59 -13.44 26.15 -4.67
C LYS A 59 -12.49 27.16 -5.29
N THR A 60 -11.22 27.15 -4.87
CA THR A 60 -10.22 28.12 -5.33
C THR A 60 -9.21 27.53 -6.30
N PHE A 61 -9.18 26.20 -6.46
CA PHE A 61 -8.21 25.49 -7.30
C PHE A 61 -8.18 26.01 -8.75
N LEU A 62 -9.33 26.05 -9.43
CA LEU A 62 -9.41 26.51 -10.82
C LEU A 62 -8.95 27.96 -10.97
N LYS A 63 -9.27 28.82 -10.01
CA LYS A 63 -8.82 30.22 -10.01
C LYS A 63 -7.31 30.36 -9.82
N ARG A 64 -6.69 29.48 -9.02
CA ARG A 64 -5.25 29.47 -8.77
C ARG A 64 -4.43 28.94 -9.94
N ILE A 65 -4.99 28.05 -10.77
CA ILE A 65 -4.29 27.49 -11.94
C ILE A 65 -4.56 28.27 -13.23
N ALA A 66 -5.74 28.89 -13.38
CA ALA A 66 -6.11 29.65 -14.59
C ALA A 66 -5.49 31.05 -14.67
N GLY A 67 -4.91 31.55 -13.56
CA GLY A 67 -4.27 32.86 -13.48
C GLY A 67 -2.75 32.87 -13.71
N LYS A 68 -2.19 31.82 -14.32
CA LYS A 68 -0.79 31.73 -14.74
C LYS A 68 -0.68 31.69 -16.26
#